data_AF-A0A3G8JRC7-F1
#
_entry.id   AF-A0A3G8JRC7-F1
#
_cell.length_a   1.000
_cell.length_b   1.000
_cell.length_c   1.000
_cell.angle_alpha   90.00
_cell.angle_beta   90.00
_cell.angle_gamma   90.00
#
_symmetry.space_group_name_H-M   'P 1'
#
loop_
_entity.id
_entity.type
_entity.pdbx_description
1 polymer ?
#
loop_
_entity_poly.entity_id
_entity_poly.type
_entity_poly.pdbx_seq_one_letter_code
_entity_poly.pdbx_strand_id
1 'polypeptide(L)'
;MDFGGHGLYGTVGEYMKFIRMWLNDGRGEHGQVLKPATVEMAVQNHLGDLPVTMLPGVIPALSNDAEFFPGQSKSWSLPFMINNEVAPTGRPAGAQAWAGLANLFYWIDRENGYGGFWATQILPFGDATSFTKYLEFETAFYNALD
;
A
#
# COMPACT_ATOMS: atom_id res chain seq x y z
N MET A 1 6.71 -12.25 21.67
CA MET A 1 7.51 -11.11 21.19
C MET A 1 6.65 -10.46 20.14
N ASP A 2 6.26 -9.19 20.33
CA ASP A 2 5.39 -8.49 19.39
C ASP A 2 6.26 -7.72 18.40
N PHE A 3 6.18 -8.10 17.12
CA PHE A 3 6.96 -7.48 16.06
C PHE A 3 6.09 -6.45 15.33
N GLY A 4 6.24 -5.16 15.63
CA GLY A 4 5.39 -4.11 15.04
C GLY A 4 5.53 -3.94 13.51
N GLY A 5 6.61 -4.47 12.91
CA GLY A 5 6.88 -4.37 11.47
C GLY A 5 6.45 -5.59 10.64
N HIS A 6 6.16 -6.74 11.27
CA HIS A 6 5.76 -7.98 10.57
C HIS A 6 5.12 -8.98 11.56
N GLY A 7 4.58 -10.09 11.06
CA GLY A 7 4.11 -11.18 11.95
C GLY A 7 2.70 -10.99 12.52
N LEU A 8 1.96 -9.99 12.04
CA LEU A 8 0.51 -9.95 12.19
C LEU A 8 -0.13 -10.97 11.24
N TYR A 9 -1.17 -11.64 11.74
CA TYR A 9 -1.99 -12.58 10.98
C TYR A 9 -3.42 -12.11 10.99
N GLY A 10 -4.12 -12.32 9.87
CA GLY A 10 -5.51 -11.97 9.72
C GLY A 10 -6.02 -12.41 8.35
N THR A 11 -7.32 -12.28 8.18
CA THR A 11 -8.01 -12.51 6.90
C THR A 11 -7.95 -11.28 6.01
N VAL A 12 -8.21 -11.46 4.72
CA VAL A 12 -8.40 -10.34 3.78
C VAL A 12 -9.45 -9.36 4.31
N GLY A 13 -10.57 -9.86 4.82
CA GLY A 13 -11.64 -9.03 5.37
C GLY A 13 -11.19 -8.16 6.55
N GLU A 14 -10.34 -8.68 7.43
CA GLU A 14 -9.77 -7.90 8.55
C GLU A 14 -8.81 -6.83 8.07
N TYR A 15 -7.97 -7.12 7.07
CA TYR A 15 -7.07 -6.12 6.49
C TYR A 15 -7.84 -5.02 5.74
N MET A 16 -8.96 -5.36 5.09
CA MET A 16 -9.85 -4.37 4.47
C MET A 16 -10.50 -3.43 5.50
N LYS A 17 -10.76 -3.89 6.73
CA LYS A 17 -11.22 -3.01 7.82
C LYS A 17 -10.14 -1.99 8.21
N PHE A 18 -8.86 -2.39 8.19
CA PHE A 18 -7.73 -1.49 8.42
C PHE A 18 -7.64 -0.43 7.31
N ILE A 19 -7.69 -0.83 6.04
CA ILE A 19 -7.73 0.11 4.90
C ILE A 19 -8.90 1.08 5.04
N ARG A 20 -10.11 0.57 5.34
CA ARG A 20 -11.30 1.39 5.52
C ARG A 20 -11.18 2.38 6.69
N MET A 21 -10.44 2.07 7.74
CA MET A 21 -10.20 3.00 8.86
C MET A 21 -9.41 4.24 8.40
N TRP A 22 -8.42 4.07 7.50
CA TRP A 22 -7.68 5.17 6.91
C TRP A 22 -8.49 5.99 5.91
N LEU A 23 -9.36 5.34 5.14
CA LEU A 23 -10.32 6.02 4.27
C LEU A 23 -11.33 6.84 5.07
N ASN A 24 -11.74 6.36 6.24
CA ASN A 24 -12.76 6.98 7.09
C ASN A 24 -12.17 7.87 8.20
N ASP A 25 -11.06 8.56 7.94
CA ASP A 25 -10.44 9.53 8.86
C ASP A 25 -10.26 9.00 10.30
N GLY A 26 -9.84 7.74 10.41
CA GLY A 26 -9.52 7.12 11.68
C GLY A 26 -10.67 6.33 12.31
N ARG A 27 -11.84 6.24 11.68
CA ARG A 27 -13.00 5.51 12.20
C ARG A 27 -12.92 4.02 11.85
N GLY A 28 -12.69 3.19 12.86
CA GLY A 28 -12.78 1.73 12.76
C GLY A 28 -14.18 1.20 13.01
N GLU A 29 -14.32 -0.12 12.98
CA GLU A 29 -15.60 -0.83 13.21
C GLU A 29 -16.18 -0.56 14.62
N HIS A 30 -15.31 -0.40 15.62
CA HIS A 30 -15.70 -0.22 17.02
C HIS A 30 -15.55 1.22 17.52
N GLY A 31 -15.39 2.19 16.61
CA GLY A 31 -15.31 3.61 16.95
C GLY A 31 -14.06 4.31 16.42
N GLN A 32 -13.77 5.50 16.96
CA GLN A 32 -12.63 6.32 16.55
C GLN A 32 -11.32 5.73 17.06
N VAL A 33 -10.41 5.35 16.15
CA VAL A 33 -9.07 4.83 16.47
C VAL A 33 -8.05 5.97 16.46
N LEU A 34 -8.09 6.82 15.43
CA LEU A 34 -7.23 8.00 15.28
C LEU A 34 -8.09 9.25 15.11
N LYS A 35 -7.67 10.42 15.57
CA LYS A 35 -8.40 11.67 15.25
C LYS A 35 -8.27 11.98 13.75
N PRO A 36 -9.27 12.61 13.10
CA PRO A 36 -9.15 13.02 11.70
C PRO A 36 -7.89 13.86 11.41
N ALA A 37 -7.59 14.84 12.26
CA ALA A 37 -6.37 15.65 12.15
C ALA A 37 -5.06 14.83 12.28
N THR A 38 -5.09 13.71 13.01
CA THR A 38 -3.94 12.79 13.08
C THR A 38 -3.78 12.03 11.78
N VAL A 39 -4.87 11.58 11.16
CA VAL A 39 -4.82 10.93 9.84
C VAL A 39 -4.30 11.90 8.80
N GLU A 40 -4.86 13.11 8.72
CA GLU A 40 -4.43 14.15 7.78
C GLU A 40 -2.94 14.46 7.88
N MET A 41 -2.41 14.62 9.10
CA MET A 41 -0.97 14.81 9.34
C MET A 41 -0.16 13.56 8.97
N ALA A 42 -0.62 12.37 9.34
CA ALA A 42 0.14 11.14 9.19
C ALA A 42 0.37 10.77 7.72
N VAL A 43 -0.58 11.10 6.83
CA VAL A 43 -0.52 10.77 5.40
C VAL A 43 0.26 11.78 4.56
N GLN A 44 0.78 12.86 5.15
CA GLN A 44 1.65 13.82 4.44
C GLN A 44 3.03 13.22 4.16
N ASN A 45 3.78 13.80 3.22
CA ASN A 45 5.19 13.46 3.03
C ASN A 45 6.02 13.91 4.24
N HIS A 46 6.71 12.98 4.89
CA HIS A 46 7.60 13.22 6.04
C HIS A 46 9.08 13.01 5.73
N LEU A 47 9.44 12.71 4.47
CA LEU A 47 10.83 12.57 4.02
C LEU A 47 11.37 13.79 3.27
N GLY A 48 10.53 14.82 3.04
CA GLY A 48 10.92 15.98 2.26
C GLY A 48 11.32 15.58 0.83
N ASP A 49 12.52 15.98 0.42
CA ASP A 49 13.03 15.74 -0.95
C ASP A 49 13.73 14.38 -1.11
N LEU A 50 13.67 13.49 -0.10
CA LEU A 50 14.23 12.14 -0.20
C LEU A 50 13.23 11.19 -0.86
N PRO A 51 13.49 10.73 -2.10
CA PRO A 51 12.57 9.84 -2.79
C PRO A 51 12.69 8.41 -2.28
N VAL A 52 11.61 7.65 -2.41
CA VAL A 52 11.67 6.19 -2.32
C VAL A 52 12.30 5.67 -3.60
N THR A 53 13.34 4.84 -3.45
CA THR A 53 14.05 4.18 -4.55
C THR A 53 13.87 2.65 -4.45
N MET A 54 14.42 1.94 -5.43
CA MET A 54 14.40 0.48 -5.46
C MET A 54 14.92 -0.12 -4.14
N LEU A 55 14.18 -1.11 -3.63
CA LEU A 55 14.47 -1.83 -2.40
C LEU A 55 15.22 -3.12 -2.73
N PRO A 56 16.50 -3.25 -2.37
CA PRO A 56 17.26 -4.46 -2.65
C PRO A 56 16.83 -5.62 -1.73
N GLY A 57 16.66 -6.80 -2.31
CA GLY A 57 16.41 -8.04 -1.57
C GLY A 57 17.68 -8.54 -0.89
N VAL A 58 17.61 -8.89 0.40
CA VAL A 58 18.78 -9.38 1.17
C VAL A 58 18.84 -10.91 1.23
N ILE A 59 17.68 -11.58 1.28
CA ILE A 59 17.58 -13.04 1.36
C ILE A 59 16.88 -13.53 0.09
N PRO A 60 17.60 -14.05 -0.92
CA PRO A 60 17.04 -14.37 -2.24
C PRO A 60 15.86 -15.35 -2.21
N ALA A 61 15.86 -16.29 -1.26
CA ALA A 61 14.75 -17.24 -1.09
C ALA A 61 13.44 -16.58 -0.60
N LEU A 62 13.53 -15.36 -0.04
CA LEU A 62 12.40 -14.64 0.53
C LEU A 62 12.03 -13.37 -0.24
N SER A 63 12.98 -12.72 -0.91
CA SER A 63 12.73 -11.45 -1.60
C SER A 63 13.64 -11.27 -2.80
N ASN A 64 13.02 -10.93 -3.94
CA ASN A 64 13.69 -10.25 -5.04
C ASN A 64 13.88 -8.77 -4.70
N ASP A 65 14.57 -8.04 -5.58
CA ASP A 65 14.54 -6.58 -5.58
C ASP A 65 13.13 -6.09 -5.93
N ALA A 66 12.69 -5.03 -5.28
CA ALA A 66 11.36 -4.47 -5.50
C ALA A 66 11.44 -3.00 -5.87
N GLU A 67 10.77 -2.66 -6.96
CA GLU A 67 10.52 -1.28 -7.34
C GLU A 67 9.05 -1.12 -7.76
N PHE A 68 8.38 -0.15 -7.15
CA PHE A 68 6.98 0.14 -7.42
C PHE A 68 6.87 1.27 -8.43
N PHE A 69 6.27 1.00 -9.59
CA PHE A 69 6.15 1.98 -10.68
C PHE A 69 7.51 2.64 -11.04
N PRO A 70 8.43 1.86 -11.66
CA PRO A 70 9.75 2.35 -12.03
C PRO A 70 9.68 3.67 -12.81
N GLY A 71 10.51 4.64 -12.43
CA GLY A 71 10.58 5.96 -13.06
C GLY A 71 9.58 6.99 -12.55
N GLN A 72 8.59 6.61 -11.74
CA GLN A 72 7.69 7.56 -11.09
C GLN A 72 8.22 8.01 -9.73
N SER A 73 8.05 9.28 -9.42
CA SER A 73 8.40 9.85 -8.11
C SER A 73 7.51 9.28 -7.01
N LYS A 74 8.15 8.91 -5.90
CA LYS A 74 7.50 8.35 -4.71
C LYS A 74 8.08 8.99 -3.46
N SER A 75 7.23 9.29 -2.50
CA SER A 75 7.62 9.80 -1.18
C SER A 75 7.10 8.87 -0.08
N TRP A 76 7.23 9.27 1.19
CA TRP A 76 6.84 8.43 2.32
C TRP A 76 6.11 9.25 3.39
N SER A 77 4.96 8.74 3.79
CA SER A 77 4.19 9.22 4.93
C SER A 77 4.58 8.51 6.21
N LEU A 78 4.05 8.88 7.38
CA LEU A 78 4.40 8.14 8.61
C LEU A 78 4.10 6.63 8.48
N PRO A 79 2.96 6.20 7.89
CA PRO A 79 2.67 4.78 7.74
C PRO A 79 3.03 4.16 6.39
N PHE A 80 3.06 4.90 5.27
CA PHE A 80 2.99 4.29 3.93
C PHE A 80 3.84 5.00 2.88
N MET A 81 4.05 4.34 1.74
CA MET A 81 4.57 4.97 0.53
C MET A 81 3.49 5.83 -0.12
N ILE A 82 3.88 6.96 -0.69
CA ILE A 82 3.01 7.86 -1.47
C ILE A 82 3.40 7.79 -2.94
N ASN A 83 2.42 7.59 -3.82
CA ASN A 83 2.57 7.84 -5.25
C ASN A 83 2.51 9.36 -5.50
N ASN A 84 3.58 10.00 -5.99
CA ASN A 84 3.54 11.45 -6.26
C ASN A 84 2.95 11.78 -7.63
N GLU A 85 2.75 10.76 -8.47
CA GLU A 85 2.23 10.85 -9.83
C GLU A 85 1.09 9.84 -10.01
N VAL A 86 0.26 10.05 -11.02
CA VAL A 86 -0.78 9.08 -11.40
C VAL A 86 -0.08 7.80 -11.88
N ALA A 87 -0.42 6.67 -11.26
CA ALA A 87 0.16 5.40 -11.62
C ALA A 87 -0.41 4.88 -12.95
N PRO A 88 0.32 4.02 -13.69
CA PRO A 88 -0.17 3.44 -14.94
C PRO A 88 -1.43 2.59 -14.79
N THR A 89 -1.75 2.17 -13.55
CA THR A 89 -2.96 1.42 -13.20
C THR A 89 -4.20 2.32 -13.04
N GLY A 90 -4.06 3.64 -13.13
CA GLY A 90 -5.14 4.60 -12.88
C GLY A 90 -5.21 5.12 -11.44
N ARG A 91 -4.41 4.57 -10.51
CA ARG A 91 -4.30 5.10 -9.15
C ARG A 91 -3.89 6.58 -9.18
N PRO A 92 -4.60 7.48 -8.48
CA PRO A 92 -4.28 8.90 -8.51
C PRO A 92 -2.99 9.22 -7.77
N ALA A 93 -2.41 10.37 -8.08
CA ALA A 93 -1.35 10.97 -7.27
C ALA A 93 -1.86 11.23 -5.84
N GLY A 94 -0.97 11.12 -4.84
CA GLY A 94 -1.30 11.25 -3.42
C GLY A 94 -1.86 9.98 -2.76
N ALA A 95 -2.23 8.95 -3.54
CA ALA A 95 -2.64 7.67 -3.00
C ALA A 95 -1.49 7.00 -2.21
N GLN A 96 -1.86 6.33 -1.12
CA GLN A 96 -0.94 5.61 -0.25
C GLN A 96 -0.89 4.13 -0.65
N ALA A 97 0.25 3.47 -0.43
CA ALA A 97 0.38 2.03 -0.66
C ALA A 97 1.52 1.42 0.14
N TRP A 98 1.46 0.10 0.31
CA TRP A 98 2.62 -0.69 0.70
C TRP A 98 2.44 -2.16 0.36
N ALA A 99 3.33 -2.98 0.90
CA ALA A 99 3.39 -4.40 0.61
C ALA A 99 3.77 -5.23 1.84
N GLY A 100 3.55 -6.54 1.72
CA GLY A 100 4.01 -7.56 2.66
C GLY A 100 4.72 -8.70 1.95
N LEU A 101 5.63 -9.36 2.66
CA LEU A 101 6.62 -10.30 2.11
C LEU A 101 6.00 -11.41 1.23
N ALA A 102 4.85 -11.95 1.60
CA ALA A 102 4.20 -13.03 0.87
C ALA A 102 3.46 -12.55 -0.40
N ASN A 103 4.04 -11.60 -1.15
CA ASN A 103 3.43 -10.89 -2.27
C ASN A 103 2.03 -10.34 -1.92
N LEU A 104 1.96 -9.62 -0.81
CA LEU A 104 0.79 -8.87 -0.38
C LEU A 104 0.96 -7.42 -0.86
N PHE A 105 -0.07 -6.81 -1.44
CA PHE A 105 -0.03 -5.41 -1.90
C PHE A 105 -1.35 -4.72 -1.59
N TYR A 106 -1.31 -3.48 -1.10
CA TYR A 106 -2.51 -2.69 -0.87
C TYR A 106 -2.33 -1.24 -1.31
N TRP A 107 -3.46 -0.58 -1.54
CA TRP A 107 -3.50 0.85 -1.80
C TRP A 107 -4.70 1.51 -1.08
N ILE A 108 -4.55 2.80 -0.83
CA ILE A 108 -5.51 3.65 -0.14
C ILE A 108 -5.59 4.97 -0.89
N ASP A 109 -6.62 5.09 -1.72
CA ASP A 109 -6.99 6.29 -2.45
C ASP A 109 -8.02 7.07 -1.62
N ARG A 110 -7.51 7.97 -0.78
CA ARG A 110 -8.35 8.79 0.10
C ARG A 110 -9.13 9.86 -0.65
N GLU A 111 -8.65 10.30 -1.82
CA GLU A 111 -9.31 11.34 -2.61
C GLU A 111 -10.63 10.82 -3.20
N ASN A 112 -10.60 9.61 -3.76
CA ASN A 112 -11.79 8.99 -4.36
C ASN A 112 -12.54 8.04 -3.41
N GLY A 113 -11.99 7.76 -2.23
CA GLY A 113 -12.63 6.89 -1.24
C GLY A 113 -12.50 5.40 -1.52
N TYR A 114 -11.47 5.00 -2.27
CA TYR A 114 -11.25 3.61 -2.69
C TYR A 114 -10.00 3.01 -2.04
N GLY A 115 -10.00 1.69 -1.86
CA GLY A 115 -8.83 0.97 -1.41
C GLY A 115 -8.98 -0.51 -1.71
N GLY A 116 -7.84 -1.19 -1.85
CA GLY A 116 -7.82 -2.59 -2.24
C GLY A 116 -6.66 -3.35 -1.62
N PHE A 117 -6.79 -4.67 -1.62
CA PHE A 117 -5.81 -5.58 -1.08
C PHE A 117 -5.67 -6.83 -1.96
N TRP A 118 -4.48 -7.02 -2.50
CA TRP A 118 -4.05 -8.25 -3.15
C TRP A 118 -3.32 -9.12 -2.14
N ALA A 119 -3.83 -10.34 -1.92
CA ALA A 119 -3.32 -11.24 -0.91
C ALA A 119 -2.97 -12.61 -1.50
N THR A 120 -1.70 -12.99 -1.40
CA THR A 120 -1.21 -14.32 -1.77
C THR A 120 -0.38 -14.91 -0.64
N GLN A 121 0.15 -16.12 -0.84
CA GLN A 121 1.09 -16.79 0.04
C GLN A 121 2.34 -17.23 -0.75
N ILE A 122 2.82 -16.35 -1.63
CA ILE A 122 3.88 -16.65 -2.61
C ILE A 122 5.19 -16.01 -2.15
N LEU A 123 6.27 -16.75 -2.28
CA LEU A 123 7.65 -16.29 -2.12
C LEU A 123 8.48 -16.72 -3.35
N PRO A 124 9.56 -15.98 -3.69
CA PRO A 124 10.03 -14.76 -3.03
C PRO A 124 9.10 -13.55 -3.27
N PHE A 125 9.17 -12.54 -2.40
CA PHE A 125 8.56 -11.22 -2.61
C PHE A 125 9.02 -10.63 -3.94
N GLY A 126 8.12 -9.92 -4.64
CA GLY A 126 8.40 -9.47 -6.00
C GLY A 126 8.37 -10.62 -6.99
N ASP A 127 7.50 -11.61 -6.77
CA ASP A 127 7.22 -12.66 -7.76
C ASP A 127 6.58 -12.01 -8.99
N ALA A 128 7.14 -12.26 -10.17
CA ALA A 128 6.73 -11.60 -11.40
C ALA A 128 5.25 -11.86 -11.72
N THR A 129 4.77 -13.09 -11.50
CA THR A 129 3.37 -13.43 -11.81
C THR A 129 2.42 -12.72 -10.85
N SER A 130 2.67 -12.82 -9.54
CA SER A 130 1.85 -12.18 -8.53
C SER A 130 1.84 -10.65 -8.69
N PHE A 131 3.00 -10.04 -8.94
CA PHE A 131 3.10 -8.60 -9.10
C PHE A 131 2.35 -8.12 -10.33
N THR A 132 2.52 -8.78 -11.49
CA THR A 132 1.78 -8.44 -12.71
C THR A 132 0.26 -8.60 -12.50
N LYS A 133 -0.19 -9.68 -11.84
CA LYS A 133 -1.63 -9.88 -11.57
C LYS A 133 -2.22 -8.87 -10.60
N TYR A 134 -1.44 -8.41 -9.62
CA TYR A 134 -1.83 -7.29 -8.79
C TYR A 134 -2.03 -6.00 -9.61
N LEU A 135 -1.10 -5.67 -10.50
CA LEU A 135 -1.22 -4.48 -11.37
C LEU A 135 -2.42 -4.59 -12.31
N GLU A 136 -2.66 -5.75 -12.92
CA GLU A 136 -3.84 -6.01 -13.74
C GLU A 136 -5.14 -5.86 -12.93
N PHE A 137 -5.18 -6.36 -11.69
CA PHE A 137 -6.32 -6.25 -10.79
C PHE A 137 -6.63 -4.78 -10.45
N GLU A 138 -5.62 -4.01 -10.07
CA GLU A 138 -5.80 -2.59 -9.79
C GLU A 138 -6.23 -1.80 -11.04
N THR A 139 -5.62 -2.10 -12.19
CA THR A 139 -6.00 -1.49 -13.48
C THR A 139 -7.46 -1.79 -13.83
N ALA A 140 -7.88 -3.04 -13.69
CA ALA A 140 -9.25 -3.44 -13.95
C ALA A 140 -10.24 -2.77 -12.99
N PHE A 141 -9.84 -2.56 -11.74
CA PHE A 141 -10.65 -1.82 -10.77
C PHE A 141 -10.86 -0.38 -11.22
N TYR A 142 -9.78 0.37 -11.50
CA TYR A 142 -9.92 1.78 -11.91
C TYR A 142 -10.63 1.96 -13.25
N ASN A 143 -10.41 1.06 -14.23
CA ASN A 143 -11.15 1.08 -15.49
C ASN A 143 -12.65 0.77 -15.31
N ALA A 144 -13.06 0.17 -14.20
CA ALA A 144 -14.47 -0.14 -13.91
C ALA A 144 -15.18 0.97 -13.12
N LEU A 145 -14.48 2.04 -12.75
CA LEU A 145 -15.05 3.20 -12.06
C LEU A 145 -15.66 4.24 -13.03
N ASP A 146 -15.58 3.97 -14.34
CA ASP A 146 -16.26 4.70 -15.43
C ASP A 146 -17.80 4.56 -15.36
#